data_AF-A0A804J0K7-F1
#
_entry.id   AF-A0A804J0K7-F1
#
_cell.length_a   1.000
_cell.length_b   1.000
_cell.length_c   1.000
_cell.angle_alpha   90.00
_cell.angle_beta   90.00
_cell.angle_gamma   90.00
#
_symmetry.space_group_name_H-M   'P 1'
#
loop_
_entity.id
_entity.type
_entity.pdbx_description
1 polymer ?
#
loop_
_entity_poly.entity_id
_entity_poly.type
_entity_poly.pdbx_seq_one_letter_code
_entity_poly.pdbx_strand_id
1 'polypeptide(L)'
;MPVPRLLLMGSPQALVLGCSFRPRPRFAITDPMRCNSIEPRPGRREVLLRSSEVAALAAIFHFSGTKPSYLGIQKNPPSLALCPATNNCISTSEEISDANHYAPPWNYNPEDGRRKKPINKDEAIAELLQVVTSLKPDNFTPRVAERREDYIRVEYESPIMGFVDDVEFWFPPGKKSIVEYRSASRIGNFDFDINKKRIKALRSELEKKGWSSEGRF
;
A
#
# COMPACT_ATOMS: atom_id res chain seq x y z
N MET A 1 54.52 38.74 -0.85
CA MET A 1 54.85 38.30 -2.22
C MET A 1 53.55 38.24 -3.05
N PRO A 2 53.60 38.31 -4.39
CA PRO A 2 52.80 39.29 -5.13
C PRO A 2 51.44 38.81 -5.72
N VAL A 3 50.61 39.80 -6.05
CA VAL A 3 49.60 39.81 -7.14
C VAL A 3 50.30 40.51 -8.33
N PRO A 4 50.25 40.07 -9.62
CA PRO A 4 49.07 40.05 -10.52
C PRO A 4 49.08 38.79 -11.44
N ARG A 5 48.53 38.65 -12.68
CA ARG A 5 47.78 39.49 -13.66
C ARG A 5 46.98 38.51 -14.56
N LEU A 6 45.65 38.61 -14.70
CA LEU A 6 44.88 39.33 -15.74
C LEU A 6 45.09 38.89 -17.22
N LEU A 7 43.95 38.57 -17.88
CA LEU A 7 43.58 38.82 -19.29
C LEU A 7 44.27 38.12 -20.49
N LEU A 8 43.41 37.62 -21.40
CA LEU A 8 43.34 37.79 -22.88
C LEU A 8 42.87 36.47 -23.55
N MET A 9 41.63 36.41 -24.04
CA MET A 9 41.16 36.78 -25.40
C MET A 9 41.44 35.73 -26.48
N GLY A 10 40.39 35.31 -27.21
CA GLY A 10 40.47 34.24 -28.21
C GLY A 10 39.15 33.90 -28.93
N SER A 11 38.40 34.91 -29.39
CA SER A 11 37.62 34.80 -30.64
C SER A 11 38.54 35.27 -31.79
N PRO A 12 38.42 34.80 -33.05
CA PRO A 12 37.17 34.55 -33.78
C PRO A 12 37.17 33.15 -34.49
N GLN A 13 36.20 32.73 -35.30
CA GLN A 13 35.89 33.22 -36.66
C GLN A 13 34.45 32.86 -37.08
N ALA A 14 33.81 33.78 -37.79
CA ALA A 14 32.51 33.56 -38.43
C ALA A 14 32.69 32.88 -39.79
N LEU A 15 31.88 31.87 -40.11
CA LEU A 15 31.78 31.36 -41.47
C LEU A 15 30.70 32.14 -42.23
N VAL A 16 31.14 33.10 -43.03
CA VAL A 16 30.27 33.85 -43.96
C VAL A 16 30.04 32.98 -45.20
N LEU A 17 28.81 32.52 -45.44
CA LEU A 17 28.39 32.11 -46.78
C LEU A 17 27.63 33.26 -47.45
N GLY A 18 28.06 33.59 -48.67
CA GLY A 18 27.70 34.84 -49.34
C GLY A 18 26.28 34.89 -49.88
N CYS A 19 25.67 36.08 -49.76
CA CYS A 19 24.49 36.43 -50.55
C CYS A 19 24.88 36.57 -52.03
N SER A 20 24.31 35.77 -52.91
CA SER A 20 24.33 36.04 -54.36
C SER A 20 23.07 36.82 -54.76
N PHE A 21 23.21 38.14 -54.91
CA PHE A 21 22.17 38.95 -55.53
C PHE A 21 22.15 38.70 -57.05
N ARG A 22 21.00 38.28 -57.58
CA ARG A 22 20.66 38.47 -59.01
C ARG A 22 19.47 39.44 -59.10
N PRO A 23 19.54 40.49 -59.94
CA PRO A 23 18.42 41.40 -60.13
C PRO A 23 17.29 40.78 -60.97
N ARG A 24 16.13 41.40 -60.82
CA ARG A 24 14.78 41.05 -61.34
C ARG A 24 14.74 40.76 -62.86
N PRO A 25 13.64 40.14 -63.32
CA PRO A 25 12.63 40.99 -63.96
C PRO A 25 11.26 40.97 -63.27
N ARG A 26 10.42 41.93 -63.69
CA ARG A 26 9.19 42.37 -63.03
C ARG A 26 7.97 41.83 -63.79
N PHE A 27 7.20 40.94 -63.19
CA PHE A 27 5.81 40.68 -63.61
C PHE A 27 4.89 40.68 -62.40
N ALA A 28 3.79 41.42 -62.52
CA ALA A 28 2.76 41.52 -61.50
C ALA A 28 1.63 40.55 -61.83
N ILE A 29 1.26 39.70 -60.86
CA ILE A 29 -0.02 39.00 -60.84
C ILE A 29 -0.55 39.15 -59.41
N THR A 30 -1.80 39.59 -59.29
CA THR A 30 -2.52 39.79 -58.04
C THR A 30 -3.12 38.48 -57.54
N ASP A 31 -2.87 38.09 -56.30
CA ASP A 31 -3.58 36.99 -55.65
C ASP A 31 -3.68 37.23 -54.12
N PRO A 32 -4.88 37.32 -53.51
CA PRO A 32 -5.05 37.64 -52.10
C PRO A 32 -4.97 36.39 -51.20
N MET A 33 -3.76 35.86 -50.99
CA MET A 33 -3.58 34.70 -50.10
C MET A 33 -3.34 35.07 -48.62
N ARG A 34 -4.45 34.98 -47.87
CA ARG A 34 -4.59 34.29 -46.57
C ARG A 34 -3.47 34.48 -45.53
N CYS A 35 -3.76 35.21 -44.46
CA CYS A 35 -2.98 35.14 -43.22
C CYS A 35 -2.97 33.71 -42.66
N ASN A 36 -1.81 33.04 -42.72
CA ASN A 36 -1.56 31.86 -41.88
C ASN A 36 -1.23 32.32 -40.47
N SER A 37 -2.18 32.16 -39.55
CA SER A 37 -1.91 32.18 -38.11
C SER A 37 -1.01 31.00 -37.75
N ILE A 38 0.22 31.28 -37.30
CA ILE A 38 1.08 30.26 -36.69
C ILE A 38 0.49 29.94 -35.32
N GLU A 39 -0.18 28.80 -35.19
CA GLU A 39 -0.57 28.32 -33.86
C GLU A 39 0.69 27.98 -33.05
N PRO A 40 0.82 28.49 -31.81
CA PRO A 40 1.98 28.19 -30.97
C PRO A 40 1.96 26.71 -30.60
N ARG A 41 3.11 26.03 -30.76
CA ARG A 41 3.24 24.63 -30.32
C ARG A 41 3.11 24.58 -28.79
N PRO A 42 2.16 23.80 -28.23
CA PRO A 42 1.93 23.78 -26.80
C PRO A 42 3.15 23.27 -26.04
N GLY A 43 3.41 23.87 -24.87
CA GLY A 43 4.58 23.56 -24.07
C GLY A 43 4.51 22.14 -23.48
N ARG A 44 5.67 21.57 -23.10
CA ARG A 44 5.78 20.21 -22.51
C ARG A 44 4.86 19.97 -21.29
N ARG A 45 4.38 21.03 -20.64
CA ARG A 45 3.41 20.96 -19.51
C ARG A 45 1.94 20.91 -19.96
N GLU A 46 1.58 21.44 -21.12
CA GLU A 46 0.21 21.37 -21.66
C GLU A 46 -0.12 19.98 -22.24
N VAL A 47 0.90 19.27 -22.73
CA VAL A 47 0.75 17.89 -23.26
C VAL A 47 0.19 16.92 -22.22
N LEU A 48 0.44 17.17 -20.92
CA LEU A 48 -0.03 16.32 -19.83
C LEU A 48 -1.51 16.55 -19.43
N LEU A 49 -2.11 17.67 -19.85
CA LEU A 49 -3.47 18.08 -19.46
C LEU A 49 -4.49 17.99 -20.60
N ARG A 50 -4.08 17.56 -21.80
CA ARG A 50 -4.99 17.35 -22.96
C ARG A 50 -5.43 15.90 -23.15
N SER A 51 -4.85 14.93 -22.43
CA SER A 51 -5.26 13.53 -22.47
C SER A 51 -6.21 13.19 -21.33
N SER A 52 -7.49 13.52 -21.49
CA SER A 52 -8.59 12.98 -20.66
C SER A 52 -8.57 11.45 -20.58
N GLU A 53 -8.01 10.78 -21.59
CA GLU A 53 -7.76 9.34 -21.64
C GLU A 53 -6.76 8.84 -20.58
N VAL A 54 -5.75 9.64 -20.20
CA VAL A 54 -4.77 9.26 -19.15
C VAL A 54 -5.43 9.29 -17.77
N ALA A 55 -6.32 10.25 -17.53
CA ALA A 55 -7.13 10.28 -16.30
C ALA A 55 -8.12 9.10 -16.24
N ALA A 56 -8.69 8.71 -17.38
CA ALA A 56 -9.59 7.55 -17.46
C ALA A 56 -8.88 6.22 -17.16
N LEU A 57 -7.65 6.03 -17.63
CA LEU A 57 -6.87 4.81 -17.37
C LEU A 57 -6.48 4.64 -15.89
N ALA A 58 -6.33 5.73 -15.13
CA ALA A 58 -6.03 5.67 -13.70
C ALA A 58 -7.21 5.16 -12.83
N ALA A 59 -8.44 5.16 -13.35
CA ALA A 59 -9.64 4.76 -12.60
C ALA A 59 -9.95 3.26 -12.62
N ILE A 60 -9.13 2.43 -13.29
CA ILE A 60 -9.52 1.07 -13.72
C ILE A 60 -8.92 -0.06 -12.84
N PHE A 61 -7.93 0.23 -11.99
CA PHE A 61 -7.20 -0.78 -11.21
C PHE A 61 -7.54 -0.75 -9.71
N HIS A 62 -8.76 -1.16 -9.36
CA HIS A 62 -9.18 -1.36 -7.96
C HIS A 62 -9.54 -2.84 -7.71
N PHE A 63 -8.53 -3.64 -7.36
CA PHE A 63 -8.62 -5.10 -7.22
C PHE A 63 -9.05 -5.55 -5.81
N SER A 64 -10.05 -4.89 -5.21
CA SER A 64 -10.52 -5.18 -3.85
C SER A 64 -11.04 -6.61 -3.69
N GLY A 65 -11.81 -7.10 -4.65
CA GLY A 65 -12.45 -8.41 -4.59
C GLY A 65 -13.63 -8.48 -3.62
N THR A 66 -14.42 -9.55 -3.75
CA THR A 66 -15.61 -9.77 -2.92
C THR A 66 -15.20 -10.31 -1.54
N LYS A 67 -15.85 -9.82 -0.48
CA LYS A 67 -15.72 -10.40 0.87
C LYS A 67 -16.11 -11.88 0.80
N PRO A 68 -15.24 -12.83 1.21
CA PRO A 68 -15.61 -14.24 1.26
C PRO A 68 -16.78 -14.50 2.22
N SER A 69 -17.68 -15.41 1.85
CA SER A 69 -18.88 -15.74 2.65
C SER A 69 -18.58 -16.56 3.90
N TYR A 70 -17.42 -17.24 3.94
CA TYR A 70 -17.00 -18.12 5.03
C TYR A 70 -16.30 -17.39 6.19
N LEU A 71 -16.07 -16.06 6.10
CA LEU A 71 -15.42 -15.30 7.16
C LEU A 71 -16.25 -15.28 8.46
N GLY A 72 -15.56 -15.19 9.59
CA GLY A 72 -16.12 -15.21 10.93
C GLY A 72 -15.81 -16.49 11.71
N ILE A 73 -16.40 -16.56 12.91
CA ILE A 73 -16.29 -17.69 13.82
C ILE A 73 -17.07 -18.87 13.24
N GLN A 74 -16.37 -19.96 12.93
CA GLN A 74 -16.94 -21.24 12.54
C GLN A 74 -17.61 -21.90 13.75
N LYS A 75 -18.56 -22.81 13.54
CA LYS A 75 -19.40 -23.32 14.66
C LYS A 75 -18.96 -24.66 15.23
N ASN A 76 -18.25 -25.50 14.47
CA ASN A 76 -17.96 -26.90 14.81
C ASN A 76 -16.56 -27.34 14.34
N PRO A 77 -15.52 -27.32 15.21
CA PRO A 77 -15.48 -26.63 16.49
C PRO A 77 -15.51 -25.10 16.31
N PRO A 78 -15.68 -24.31 17.40
CA PRO A 78 -15.46 -22.88 17.38
C PRO A 78 -14.00 -22.54 17.03
N SER A 79 -13.78 -21.89 15.88
CA SER A 79 -12.47 -21.44 15.39
C SER A 79 -12.66 -20.28 14.40
N LEU A 80 -11.57 -19.65 13.97
CA LEU A 80 -11.60 -18.86 12.72
C LEU A 80 -11.64 -19.81 11.50
N ALA A 81 -11.93 -19.25 10.33
CA ALA A 81 -11.84 -20.00 9.08
C ALA A 81 -10.41 -20.50 8.83
N LEU A 82 -10.27 -21.61 8.10
CA LEU A 82 -8.97 -22.03 7.61
C LEU A 82 -8.49 -21.13 6.45
N CYS A 83 -7.22 -21.23 6.14
CA CYS A 83 -6.61 -20.65 4.95
C CYS A 83 -7.01 -21.43 3.69
N PRO A 84 -7.26 -20.74 2.56
CA PRO A 84 -7.19 -21.40 1.25
C PRO A 84 -5.77 -21.95 1.04
N ALA A 85 -5.61 -22.89 0.11
CA ALA A 85 -4.30 -23.47 -0.26
C ALA A 85 -3.36 -22.52 -1.02
N THR A 86 -3.53 -21.20 -0.84
CA THR A 86 -2.75 -20.14 -1.47
C THR A 86 -1.89 -19.42 -0.44
N ASN A 87 -0.64 -19.14 -0.80
CA ASN A 87 0.42 -18.64 0.09
C ASN A 87 0.24 -17.16 0.53
N ASN A 88 -0.98 -16.64 0.52
CA ASN A 88 -1.38 -15.27 0.88
C ASN A 88 -2.35 -15.24 2.07
N CYS A 89 -2.27 -16.25 2.93
CA CYS A 89 -3.06 -16.37 4.14
C CYS A 89 -2.18 -16.87 5.30
N ILE A 90 -2.49 -16.41 6.51
CA ILE A 90 -2.11 -17.08 7.75
C ILE A 90 -3.29 -17.11 8.73
N SER A 91 -3.38 -18.17 9.54
CA SER A 91 -4.42 -18.33 10.56
C SER A 91 -3.88 -19.07 11.80
N THR A 92 -4.37 -18.72 12.98
CA THR A 92 -4.10 -19.44 14.23
C THR A 92 -4.83 -20.76 14.33
N SER A 93 -5.82 -20.99 13.46
CA SER A 93 -6.61 -22.22 13.42
C SER A 93 -6.03 -23.32 12.51
N GLU A 94 -4.89 -23.07 11.86
CA GLU A 94 -4.17 -24.09 11.06
C GLU A 94 -3.44 -25.11 11.95
N GLU A 95 -3.00 -26.21 11.32
CA GLU A 95 -2.09 -27.16 11.96
C GLU A 95 -0.69 -26.55 12.17
N ILE A 96 -0.09 -26.79 13.33
CA ILE A 96 1.26 -26.35 13.69
C ILE A 96 2.33 -26.87 12.70
N SER A 97 2.04 -27.98 12.01
CA SER A 97 2.84 -28.57 10.93
C SER A 97 2.94 -27.68 9.67
N ASP A 98 1.93 -26.85 9.40
CA ASP A 98 1.91 -25.99 8.22
C ASP A 98 2.65 -24.67 8.50
N ALA A 99 3.97 -24.69 8.37
CA ALA A 99 4.80 -23.49 8.53
C ALA A 99 4.53 -22.37 7.50
N ASN A 100 3.70 -22.58 6.47
CA ASN A 100 3.32 -21.55 5.51
C ASN A 100 2.09 -20.76 5.95
N HIS A 101 1.09 -21.42 6.54
CA HIS A 101 -0.19 -20.82 6.93
C HIS A 101 -0.36 -20.67 8.45
N TYR A 102 0.30 -21.50 9.27
CA TYR A 102 0.17 -21.42 10.73
C TYR A 102 0.81 -20.16 11.30
N ALA A 103 0.13 -19.58 12.29
CA ALA A 103 0.68 -18.54 13.15
C ALA A 103 0.28 -18.82 14.61
N PRO A 104 1.19 -18.68 15.59
CA PRO A 104 0.84 -18.87 16.99
C PRO A 104 -0.11 -17.77 17.51
N PRO A 105 -1.12 -18.10 18.33
CA PRO A 105 -2.03 -17.11 18.92
C PRO A 105 -1.27 -16.16 19.86
N TRP A 106 -1.89 -15.02 20.14
CA TRP A 106 -1.34 -14.03 21.07
C TRP A 106 -2.02 -14.14 22.43
N ASN A 107 -1.27 -13.89 23.50
CA ASN A 107 -1.76 -13.83 24.86
C ASN A 107 -1.67 -12.39 25.37
N TYR A 108 -2.79 -11.83 25.79
CA TYR A 108 -2.85 -10.46 26.32
C TYR A 108 -2.53 -10.37 27.81
N ASN A 109 -2.52 -11.49 28.55
CA ASN A 109 -2.07 -11.60 29.95
C ASN A 109 -1.08 -12.76 30.12
N PRO A 110 0.15 -12.66 29.60
CA PRO A 110 1.14 -13.71 29.74
C PRO A 110 1.66 -13.82 31.18
N GLU A 111 1.91 -15.05 31.63
CA GLU A 111 2.49 -15.36 32.95
C GLU A 111 4.02 -15.12 33.01
N ASP A 112 4.61 -14.61 31.92
CA ASP A 112 6.06 -14.35 31.79
C ASP A 112 6.54 -13.04 32.45
N GLY A 113 5.63 -12.31 33.11
CA GLY A 113 5.94 -11.10 33.87
C GLY A 113 6.08 -9.82 33.03
N ARG A 114 5.94 -9.86 31.69
CA ARG A 114 5.98 -8.63 30.86
C ARG A 114 4.83 -7.67 31.18
N ARG A 115 3.64 -8.20 31.47
CA ARG A 115 2.49 -7.39 31.90
C ARG A 115 2.36 -7.40 33.43
N LYS A 116 2.57 -6.24 34.05
CA LYS A 116 2.53 -6.05 35.52
C LYS A 116 1.12 -6.15 36.14
N LYS A 117 0.09 -5.82 35.39
CA LYS A 117 -1.32 -5.86 35.83
C LYS A 117 -2.14 -6.56 34.74
N PRO A 118 -2.85 -7.66 35.03
CA PRO A 118 -3.72 -8.30 34.05
C PRO A 118 -4.85 -7.36 33.66
N ILE A 119 -5.24 -7.42 32.39
CA ILE A 119 -6.34 -6.67 31.79
C ILE A 119 -7.51 -7.59 31.44
N ASN A 120 -8.71 -7.04 31.36
CA ASN A 120 -9.88 -7.77 30.88
C ASN A 120 -9.94 -7.81 29.33
N LYS A 121 -10.90 -8.58 28.79
CA LYS A 121 -11.09 -8.74 27.33
C LYS A 121 -11.36 -7.40 26.63
N ASP A 122 -12.13 -6.50 27.24
CA ASP A 122 -12.55 -5.25 26.62
C ASP A 122 -11.41 -4.22 26.57
N GLU A 123 -10.57 -4.20 27.62
CA GLU A 123 -9.28 -3.51 27.64
C GLU A 123 -8.34 -4.06 26.55
N ALA A 124 -8.29 -5.38 26.35
CA ALA A 124 -7.47 -6.01 25.30
C ALA A 124 -7.99 -5.67 23.89
N ILE A 125 -9.31 -5.67 23.69
CA ILE A 125 -9.97 -5.19 22.46
C ILE A 125 -9.62 -3.73 22.18
N ALA A 126 -9.61 -2.87 23.20
CA ALA A 126 -9.25 -1.46 23.05
C ALA A 126 -7.76 -1.27 22.70
N GLU A 127 -6.85 -2.00 23.36
CA GLU A 127 -5.43 -2.01 23.04
C GLU A 127 -5.16 -2.49 21.60
N LEU A 128 -5.83 -3.56 21.16
CA LEU A 128 -5.74 -4.11 19.81
C LEU A 128 -6.23 -3.12 18.77
N LEU A 129 -7.42 -2.52 18.97
CA LEU A 129 -7.97 -1.51 18.06
C LEU A 129 -7.08 -0.28 17.95
N GLN A 130 -6.45 0.17 19.05
CA GLN A 130 -5.48 1.26 19.03
C GLN A 130 -4.26 0.92 18.16
N VAL A 131 -3.71 -0.29 18.27
CA VAL A 131 -2.57 -0.72 17.44
C VAL A 131 -2.98 -0.83 15.97
N VAL A 132 -4.09 -1.51 15.69
CA VAL A 132 -4.60 -1.73 14.33
C VAL A 132 -4.94 -0.43 13.60
N THR A 133 -5.46 0.58 14.29
CA THR A 133 -5.83 1.86 13.66
C THR A 133 -4.66 2.83 13.52
N SER A 134 -3.64 2.74 14.37
CA SER A 134 -2.46 3.61 14.31
C SER A 134 -1.36 3.08 13.38
N LEU A 135 -1.22 1.76 13.27
CA LEU A 135 -0.20 1.13 12.44
C LEU A 135 -0.66 0.96 10.98
N LYS A 136 0.20 1.37 10.03
CA LYS A 136 -0.03 1.20 8.59
C LYS A 136 1.12 0.42 7.93
N PRO A 137 1.21 -0.91 8.11
CA PRO A 137 2.24 -1.73 7.50
C PRO A 137 2.18 -1.60 5.97
N ASP A 138 3.33 -1.43 5.33
CA ASP A 138 3.47 -1.29 3.86
C ASP A 138 2.55 -0.21 3.24
N ASN A 139 2.20 0.83 4.02
CA ASN A 139 1.25 1.90 3.69
C ASN A 139 -0.20 1.44 3.42
N PHE A 140 -0.58 0.23 3.83
CA PHE A 140 -1.98 -0.20 3.78
C PHE A 140 -2.84 0.64 4.72
N THR A 141 -4.08 0.93 4.29
CA THR A 141 -5.04 1.67 5.12
C THR A 141 -5.97 0.70 5.85
N PRO A 142 -5.95 0.63 7.20
CA PRO A 142 -6.85 -0.20 7.98
C PRO A 142 -8.24 0.43 8.08
N ARG A 143 -9.28 -0.40 7.92
CA ARG A 143 -10.68 -0.04 8.11
C ARG A 143 -11.38 -1.12 8.93
N VAL A 144 -11.87 -0.77 10.13
CA VAL A 144 -12.69 -1.71 10.92
C VAL A 144 -14.01 -1.91 10.18
N ALA A 145 -14.18 -3.10 9.60
CA ALA A 145 -15.32 -3.45 8.76
C ALA A 145 -16.42 -4.19 9.54
N GLU A 146 -16.08 -4.76 10.69
CA GLU A 146 -17.01 -5.49 11.56
C GLU A 146 -16.49 -5.46 13.00
N ARG A 147 -17.38 -5.21 13.97
CA ARG A 147 -17.05 -5.29 15.40
C ARG A 147 -18.22 -5.92 16.16
N ARG A 148 -17.91 -6.98 16.89
CA ARG A 148 -18.78 -7.68 17.84
C ARG A 148 -18.10 -7.66 19.22
N GLU A 149 -18.70 -8.32 20.19
CA GLU A 149 -18.23 -8.37 21.58
C GLU A 149 -16.99 -9.25 21.77
N ASP A 150 -16.78 -10.24 20.90
CA ASP A 150 -15.67 -11.21 20.93
C ASP A 150 -14.90 -11.27 19.60
N TYR A 151 -15.31 -10.53 18.59
CA TYR A 151 -14.77 -10.64 17.22
C TYR A 151 -14.66 -9.29 16.53
N ILE A 152 -13.57 -9.08 15.81
CA ILE A 152 -13.26 -7.87 15.04
C ILE A 152 -12.77 -8.29 13.67
N ARG A 153 -13.28 -7.65 12.61
CA ARG A 153 -12.73 -7.78 11.25
C ARG A 153 -12.30 -6.43 10.72
N VAL A 154 -11.11 -6.41 10.15
CA VAL A 154 -10.43 -5.22 9.66
C VAL A 154 -10.01 -5.48 8.23
N GLU A 155 -10.40 -4.58 7.34
CA GLU A 155 -9.96 -4.61 5.94
C GLU A 155 -8.73 -3.72 5.82
N TYR A 156 -7.64 -4.27 5.29
CA TYR A 156 -6.43 -3.53 4.96
C TYR A 156 -6.37 -3.34 3.45
N GLU A 157 -6.47 -2.10 2.99
CA GLU A 157 -6.45 -1.76 1.55
C GLU A 157 -5.06 -1.27 1.11
N SER A 158 -4.53 -1.83 0.03
CA SER A 158 -3.26 -1.41 -0.58
C SER A 158 -3.39 -0.08 -1.33
N PRO A 159 -2.42 0.85 -1.22
CA PRO A 159 -2.60 2.23 -1.67
C PRO A 159 -2.55 2.45 -3.20
N ILE A 160 -2.09 1.48 -3.99
CA ILE A 160 -1.87 1.63 -5.44
C ILE A 160 -2.85 0.80 -6.28
N MET A 161 -3.12 -0.44 -5.85
CA MET A 161 -3.90 -1.42 -6.63
C MET A 161 -5.28 -1.73 -6.01
N GLY A 162 -5.59 -1.18 -4.84
CA GLY A 162 -6.85 -1.42 -4.16
C GLY A 162 -7.07 -2.86 -3.68
N PHE A 163 -6.06 -3.73 -3.69
CA PHE A 163 -6.16 -5.06 -3.07
C PHE A 163 -6.58 -4.93 -1.61
N VAL A 164 -7.54 -5.75 -1.18
CA VAL A 164 -8.01 -5.81 0.21
C VAL A 164 -7.66 -7.15 0.84
N ASP A 165 -7.04 -7.07 2.01
CA ASP A 165 -6.84 -8.20 2.91
C ASP A 165 -7.83 -8.10 4.08
N ASP A 166 -8.56 -9.18 4.36
CA ASP A 166 -9.37 -9.31 5.57
C ASP A 166 -8.49 -9.86 6.71
N VAL A 167 -8.43 -9.10 7.80
CA VAL A 167 -7.80 -9.51 9.05
C VAL A 167 -8.87 -9.68 10.12
N GLU A 168 -8.97 -10.89 10.65
CA GLU A 168 -9.95 -11.29 11.64
C GLU A 168 -9.23 -11.50 12.98
N PHE A 169 -9.85 -11.03 14.07
CA PHE A 169 -9.41 -11.28 15.44
C PHE A 169 -10.59 -11.83 16.22
N TRP A 170 -10.35 -12.92 16.97
CA TRP A 170 -11.34 -13.58 17.80
C TRP A 170 -10.81 -13.80 19.21
N PHE A 171 -11.63 -13.49 20.19
CA PHE A 171 -11.37 -13.63 21.62
C PHE A 171 -12.20 -14.81 22.14
N PRO A 172 -11.71 -16.06 22.01
CA PRO A 172 -12.49 -17.24 22.35
C PRO A 172 -12.93 -17.23 23.83
N PRO A 173 -14.16 -17.68 24.13
CA PRO A 173 -14.64 -17.74 25.51
C PRO A 173 -13.85 -18.80 26.30
N GLY A 174 -13.34 -18.42 27.47
CA GLY A 174 -12.62 -19.34 28.34
C GLY A 174 -11.84 -18.65 29.45
N LYS A 175 -10.97 -19.42 30.11
CA LYS A 175 -10.05 -18.92 31.15
C LYS A 175 -8.72 -18.39 30.58
N LYS A 176 -8.37 -18.78 29.35
CA LYS A 176 -7.14 -18.34 28.68
C LYS A 176 -7.31 -16.92 28.14
N SER A 177 -6.33 -16.06 28.38
CA SER A 177 -6.31 -14.68 27.85
C SER A 177 -5.74 -14.62 26.43
N ILE A 178 -6.27 -15.45 25.52
CA ILE A 178 -5.76 -15.59 24.15
C ILE A 178 -6.60 -14.83 23.13
N VAL A 179 -5.95 -14.46 22.02
CA VAL A 179 -6.57 -13.95 20.80
C VAL A 179 -6.11 -14.82 19.63
N GLU A 180 -7.10 -15.41 18.97
CA GLU A 180 -6.94 -16.07 17.67
C GLU A 180 -7.06 -15.03 16.55
N TYR A 181 -6.36 -15.24 15.45
CA TYR A 181 -6.38 -14.31 14.33
C TYR A 181 -6.16 -15.01 12.99
N ARG A 182 -6.62 -14.34 11.94
CA ARG A 182 -6.44 -14.75 10.54
C ARG A 182 -6.17 -13.50 9.71
N SER A 183 -5.25 -13.58 8.75
CA SER A 183 -4.91 -12.49 7.82
C SER A 183 -4.83 -13.09 6.43
N ALA A 184 -5.76 -12.73 5.54
CA ALA A 184 -5.85 -13.32 4.20
C ALA A 184 -6.22 -12.28 3.13
N SER A 185 -5.57 -12.34 1.98
CA SER A 185 -5.97 -11.54 0.80
C SER A 185 -7.24 -12.07 0.14
N ARG A 186 -8.09 -11.19 -0.40
CA ARG A 186 -9.30 -11.59 -1.15
C ARG A 186 -9.02 -12.15 -2.54
N ILE A 187 -7.94 -11.69 -3.17
CA ILE A 187 -7.56 -12.01 -4.54
C ILE A 187 -6.06 -12.32 -4.59
N GLY A 188 -5.68 -13.17 -5.54
CA GLY A 188 -4.30 -13.59 -5.78
C GLY A 188 -3.96 -14.90 -5.07
N ASN A 189 -2.81 -15.47 -5.43
CA ASN A 189 -2.32 -16.74 -4.87
C ASN A 189 -1.02 -16.56 -4.06
N PHE A 190 -0.46 -15.35 -4.07
CA PHE A 190 0.83 -15.01 -3.46
C PHE A 190 0.87 -13.50 -3.16
N ASP A 191 1.32 -13.14 -1.97
CA ASP A 191 1.34 -11.76 -1.44
C ASP A 191 2.73 -11.29 -1.00
N PHE A 192 3.80 -12.02 -1.37
CA PHE A 192 5.16 -11.77 -0.88
C PHE A 192 5.27 -11.73 0.66
N ASP A 193 4.48 -12.54 1.37
CA ASP A 193 4.35 -12.59 2.83
C ASP A 193 3.84 -11.28 3.47
N ILE A 194 3.11 -10.42 2.73
CA ILE A 194 2.50 -9.18 3.26
C ILE A 194 1.62 -9.48 4.49
N ASN A 195 0.77 -10.51 4.45
CA ASN A 195 -0.07 -10.90 5.58
C ASN A 195 0.78 -11.29 6.81
N LYS A 196 1.90 -12.01 6.61
CA LYS A 196 2.83 -12.37 7.69
C LYS A 196 3.56 -11.14 8.24
N LYS A 197 4.02 -10.23 7.39
CA LYS A 197 4.68 -8.97 7.81
C LYS A 197 3.73 -8.10 8.62
N ARG A 198 2.47 -7.98 8.20
CA ARG A 198 1.40 -7.27 8.93
C ARG A 198 1.22 -7.82 10.34
N ILE A 199 1.01 -9.14 10.47
CA ILE A 199 0.88 -9.81 11.78
C ILE A 199 2.15 -9.64 12.63
N LYS A 200 3.36 -9.76 12.06
CA LYS A 200 4.62 -9.49 12.78
C LYS A 200 4.72 -8.04 13.29
N ALA A 201 4.30 -7.07 12.49
CA ALA A 201 4.33 -5.66 12.88
C ALA A 201 3.30 -5.35 13.99
N LEU A 202 2.07 -5.86 13.86
CA LEU A 202 1.02 -5.74 14.89
C LEU A 202 1.47 -6.40 16.21
N ARG A 203 2.04 -7.62 16.15
CA ARG A 203 2.62 -8.29 17.33
C ARG A 203 3.66 -7.42 18.02
N SER A 204 4.58 -6.79 17.27
CA SER A 204 5.64 -5.98 17.85
C SER A 204 5.11 -4.75 18.62
N GLU A 205 4.03 -4.12 18.16
CA GLU A 205 3.38 -3.02 18.90
C GLU A 205 2.57 -3.52 20.11
N LEU A 206 1.95 -4.70 20.03
CA LEU A 206 1.24 -5.32 21.15
C LEU A 206 2.21 -5.82 22.24
N GLU A 207 3.39 -6.32 21.88
CA GLU A 207 4.44 -6.71 22.83
C GLU A 207 4.92 -5.53 23.68
N LYS A 208 4.97 -4.30 23.13
CA LYS A 208 5.24 -3.06 23.89
C LYS A 208 4.16 -2.75 24.94
N LYS A 209 2.93 -3.27 24.75
CA LYS A 209 1.82 -3.17 25.71
C LYS A 209 1.82 -4.33 26.72
N GLY A 210 2.72 -5.31 26.59
CA GLY A 210 2.81 -6.47 27.47
C GLY A 210 2.02 -7.70 26.98
N TRP A 211 1.65 -7.76 25.70
CA TRP A 211 1.21 -9.02 25.08
C TRP A 211 2.41 -9.93 24.82
N SER A 212 2.17 -11.20 24.56
CA SER A 212 3.16 -12.13 24.02
C SER A 212 2.54 -13.03 22.94
N SER A 213 3.37 -13.82 22.27
CA SER A 213 2.92 -14.95 21.45
C SER A 213 3.16 -16.26 22.19
N GLU A 214 2.18 -17.17 22.14
CA GLU A 214 2.25 -18.49 22.78
C GLU A 214 3.25 -19.44 22.08
N GLY A 215 3.77 -19.06 20.91
CA GLY A 215 4.75 -19.82 20.15
C GLY A 215 5.73 -18.93 19.39
N ARG A 216 6.63 -19.55 18.62
CA ARG A 216 7.53 -18.83 17.70
C ARG A 216 6.90 -18.78 16.31
N PHE A 217 7.12 -17.66 15.63
CA PHE A 217 6.78 -17.40 14.22
C PHE A 217 8.08 -17.28 13.44
#